data_AF-A0A813JQ36-F1
#
_entry.id   AF-A0A813JQ36-F1
#
_cell.length_a   1.000
_cell.length_b   1.000
_cell.length_c   1.000
_cell.angle_alpha   90.00
_cell.angle_beta   90.00
_cell.angle_gamma   90.00
#
_symmetry.space_group_name_H-M   'P 1'
#
loop_
_entity.id
_entity.type
_entity.pdbx_description
1 polymer ?
#
loop_
_entity_poly.entity_id
_entity_poly.type
_entity_poly.pdbx_seq_one_letter_code
_entity_poly.pdbx_strand_id
1 'polypeptide(L)'
;VRADRRAAVEMAPDDETGKGATTVYRNREGSKIDRAAWVDQQQKKKKKKMSDYPEQELEWGGGVKQKASQEADKEELERIAAQPFARFQPDEKYVQELKEKQDWADPMRKFQEDEEKVADGIDAMKASNNFGDAQAVVKKKPKCPHAPWLNRHNILPGYRWDGKIRGNGYERRWLEAQNARKNRVNEKWKYEMEEQ
;
A
#
# COMPACT_ATOMS: atom_id res chain seq x y z
N VAL A 1 24.86 -23.42 -30.45
CA VAL A 1 25.78 -22.28 -30.19
C VAL A 1 26.12 -22.08 -28.72
N ARG A 2 25.18 -21.74 -27.81
CA ARG A 2 25.51 -21.55 -26.37
C ARG A 2 25.85 -22.87 -25.63
N ALA A 3 25.20 -23.97 -26.01
CA ALA A 3 25.47 -25.30 -25.46
C ALA A 3 26.83 -25.84 -25.94
N ASP A 4 27.09 -25.79 -27.24
CA ASP A 4 28.36 -26.24 -27.85
C ASP A 4 29.56 -25.44 -27.33
N ARG A 5 29.40 -24.12 -27.12
CA ARG A 5 30.44 -23.28 -26.51
C ARG A 5 30.69 -23.61 -25.04
N ARG A 6 29.66 -24.05 -24.29
CA ARG A 6 29.84 -24.51 -22.89
C ARG A 6 30.56 -25.86 -22.85
N ALA A 7 30.16 -26.80 -23.72
CA ALA A 7 30.81 -28.11 -23.83
C ALA A 7 32.28 -27.98 -24.25
N ALA A 8 32.60 -27.07 -25.17
CA ALA A 8 33.98 -26.79 -25.57
C ALA A 8 34.85 -26.21 -24.44
N VAL A 9 34.28 -25.35 -23.57
CA VAL A 9 34.97 -24.82 -22.38
C VAL A 9 35.10 -25.87 -21.27
N GLU A 10 34.24 -26.88 -21.27
CA GLU A 10 34.28 -27.97 -20.29
C GLU A 10 35.33 -29.04 -20.64
N MET A 11 35.55 -29.27 -21.94
CA MET A 11 36.58 -30.19 -22.48
C MET A 11 37.98 -29.58 -22.63
N ALA A 12 38.11 -28.25 -22.57
CA ALA A 12 39.41 -27.57 -22.64
C ALA A 12 40.26 -27.84 -21.38
N PRO A 13 41.60 -27.90 -21.50
CA PRO A 13 42.48 -28.14 -20.36
C PRO A 13 42.31 -27.05 -19.29
N ASP A 14 42.45 -27.44 -18.02
CA ASP A 14 42.20 -26.56 -16.87
C ASP A 14 43.11 -25.33 -16.84
N ASP A 15 44.32 -25.43 -17.43
CA ASP A 15 45.32 -24.36 -17.54
C ASP A 15 44.86 -23.22 -18.47
N GLU A 16 44.16 -23.55 -19.56
CA GLU A 16 43.57 -22.56 -20.48
C GLU A 16 42.21 -22.06 -20.00
N THR A 17 41.50 -22.89 -19.25
CA THR A 17 40.16 -22.58 -18.73
C THR A 17 40.21 -21.74 -17.44
N GLY A 18 41.36 -21.74 -16.74
CA GLY A 18 41.52 -21.09 -15.44
C GLY A 18 40.74 -21.76 -14.31
N LYS A 19 40.27 -23.00 -14.52
CA LYS A 19 39.57 -23.80 -13.51
C LYS A 19 40.54 -24.11 -12.36
N GLY A 20 40.23 -23.63 -11.16
CA GLY A 20 41.05 -23.85 -9.96
C GLY A 20 42.12 -22.78 -9.66
N ALA A 21 42.21 -21.71 -10.47
CA ALA A 21 43.14 -20.61 -10.18
C ALA A 21 42.81 -19.91 -8.85
N THR A 22 43.81 -19.79 -7.97
CA THR A 22 43.64 -19.12 -6.67
C THR A 22 43.41 -17.62 -6.86
N THR A 23 42.33 -17.08 -6.29
CA THR A 23 42.02 -15.65 -6.35
C THR A 23 43.03 -14.84 -5.53
N VAL A 24 43.77 -13.95 -6.18
CA VAL A 24 44.69 -13.00 -5.53
C VAL A 24 43.95 -11.73 -5.18
N TYR A 25 43.82 -11.43 -3.88
CA TYR A 25 43.26 -10.18 -3.40
C TYR A 25 44.36 -9.13 -3.24
N ARG A 26 44.06 -7.86 -3.54
CA ARG A 26 45.02 -6.74 -3.42
C ARG A 26 44.40 -5.54 -2.69
N ASN A 27 45.23 -4.78 -1.97
CA ASN A 27 44.81 -3.52 -1.36
C ASN A 27 44.79 -2.38 -2.39
N ARG A 28 44.35 -1.19 -1.97
CA ARG A 28 44.34 0.01 -2.83
C ARG A 28 45.74 0.43 -3.30
N GLU A 29 46.79 0.01 -2.59
CA GLU A 29 48.21 0.30 -2.86
C GLU A 29 48.87 -0.79 -3.74
N GLY A 30 48.13 -1.84 -4.12
CA GLY A 30 48.59 -2.93 -5.00
C GLY A 30 49.25 -4.14 -4.31
N SER A 31 49.43 -4.12 -2.99
CA SER A 31 49.98 -5.23 -2.20
C SER A 31 48.99 -6.40 -2.10
N LYS A 32 49.49 -7.63 -2.17
CA LYS A 32 48.68 -8.85 -2.00
C LYS A 32 48.18 -8.95 -0.56
N ILE A 33 46.90 -9.26 -0.37
CA ILE A 33 46.28 -9.46 0.95
C ILE A 33 45.62 -10.84 1.01
N ASP A 34 45.52 -11.38 2.21
CA ASP A 34 44.69 -12.55 2.51
C ASP A 34 43.19 -12.30 2.29
N ARG A 35 42.48 -13.40 2.00
CA ARG A 35 41.01 -13.38 1.78
C ARG A 35 40.26 -12.76 2.97
N ALA A 36 40.65 -13.08 4.20
CA ALA A 36 39.98 -12.59 5.40
C ALA A 36 40.07 -11.06 5.53
N ALA A 37 41.26 -10.49 5.32
CA ALA A 37 41.48 -9.05 5.39
C ALA A 37 40.83 -8.30 4.20
N TRP A 38 40.70 -8.93 3.03
CA TRP A 38 39.89 -8.37 1.94
C TRP A 38 38.40 -8.30 2.31
N VAL A 39 37.84 -9.35 2.93
CA VAL A 39 36.43 -9.36 3.38
C VAL A 39 36.19 -8.27 4.43
N ASP A 40 37.08 -8.12 5.42
CA ASP A 40 36.97 -7.08 6.44
C ASP A 40 37.01 -5.67 5.81
N GLN A 41 37.91 -5.41 4.85
CA GLN A 41 37.92 -4.13 4.14
C GLN A 41 36.63 -3.86 3.36
N GLN A 42 36.04 -4.89 2.74
CA GLN A 42 34.75 -4.74 2.06
C GLN A 42 33.61 -4.47 3.05
N GLN A 43 33.60 -5.13 4.21
CA GLN A 43 32.61 -4.87 5.25
C GLN A 43 32.76 -3.46 5.82
N LYS A 44 33.98 -2.99 6.08
CA LYS A 44 34.25 -1.61 6.52
C LYS A 44 33.78 -0.58 5.49
N LYS A 45 34.04 -0.81 4.20
CA LYS A 45 33.53 0.05 3.12
C LYS A 45 32.00 0.05 3.04
N LYS A 46 31.35 -1.10 3.18
CA LYS A 46 29.88 -1.20 3.22
C LYS A 46 29.31 -0.47 4.43
N LYS A 47 29.85 -0.70 5.63
CA LYS A 47 29.44 -0.01 6.86
C LYS A 47 29.60 1.50 6.73
N LYS A 48 30.73 1.97 6.22
CA LYS A 48 30.98 3.39 5.95
C LYS A 48 29.98 3.97 4.94
N LYS A 49 29.68 3.25 3.86
CA LYS A 49 28.64 3.69 2.90
C LYS A 49 27.26 3.79 3.55
N MET A 50 26.88 2.82 4.39
CA MET A 50 25.61 2.84 5.11
C MET A 50 25.55 3.94 6.19
N SER A 51 26.68 4.32 6.80
CA SER A 51 26.74 5.43 7.77
C SER A 51 26.76 6.80 7.11
N ASP A 52 27.55 6.95 6.03
CA ASP A 52 27.72 8.22 5.31
C ASP A 52 26.45 8.56 4.51
N TYR A 53 25.74 7.52 4.04
CA TYR A 53 24.45 7.61 3.36
C TYR A 53 23.49 6.62 4.02
N PRO A 54 22.89 6.97 5.18
CA PRO A 54 21.76 6.20 5.68
C PRO A 54 20.73 6.11 4.56
N GLU A 55 20.14 4.93 4.38
CA GLU A 55 19.19 4.65 3.32
C GLU A 55 18.00 5.61 3.47
N GLN A 56 18.07 6.74 2.76
CA GLN A 56 17.06 7.78 2.83
C GLN A 56 15.84 7.18 2.15
N GLU A 57 14.83 6.80 2.94
CA GLU A 57 13.58 6.28 2.40
C GLU A 57 13.04 7.33 1.43
N LEU A 58 13.09 7.01 0.14
CA LEU A 58 12.68 7.95 -0.89
C LEU A 58 11.16 8.06 -0.80
N GLU A 59 10.68 9.01 0.01
CA GLU A 59 9.26 9.16 0.33
C GLU A 59 8.40 9.30 -0.92
N TRP A 60 9.02 9.78 -2.00
CA TRP A 60 8.39 10.11 -3.27
C TRP A 60 8.21 8.90 -4.21
N GLY A 61 8.76 7.73 -3.88
CA GLY A 61 8.61 6.52 -4.68
C GLY A 61 7.39 5.65 -4.33
N GLY A 62 6.76 5.89 -3.17
CA GLY A 62 5.64 5.08 -2.66
C GLY A 62 4.29 5.78 -2.78
N GLY A 63 3.20 5.00 -2.90
CA GLY A 63 1.86 5.55 -2.85
C GLY A 63 1.52 6.05 -1.43
N VAL A 64 1.14 7.33 -1.28
CA VAL A 64 0.77 7.92 0.03
C VAL A 64 -0.29 7.07 0.76
N LYS A 65 -1.33 6.62 0.03
CA LYS A 65 -2.38 5.76 0.58
C LYS A 65 -1.87 4.37 1.00
N GLN A 66 -0.84 3.85 0.35
CA GLN A 66 -0.25 2.56 0.71
C GLN A 66 0.51 2.67 2.03
N LYS A 67 1.29 3.75 2.22
CA LYS A 67 1.98 4.02 3.49
C LYS A 67 1.00 4.18 4.64
N ALA A 68 0.00 5.05 4.47
CA ALA A 68 -1.04 5.27 5.49
C ALA A 68 -1.82 3.98 5.81
N SER A 69 -2.11 3.15 4.80
CA SER A 69 -2.74 1.83 5.03
C SER A 69 -1.83 0.92 5.82
N GLN A 70 -0.54 0.81 5.47
CA GLN A 70 0.40 -0.04 6.19
C GLN A 70 0.59 0.40 7.65
N GLU A 71 0.57 1.70 7.92
CA GLU A 71 0.64 2.24 9.27
C GLU A 71 -0.63 1.89 10.08
N ALA A 72 -1.81 2.14 9.51
CA ALA A 72 -3.07 1.76 10.14
C ALA A 72 -3.19 0.23 10.36
N ASP A 73 -2.73 -0.58 9.40
CA ASP A 73 -2.71 -2.03 9.51
C ASP A 73 -1.75 -2.48 10.63
N LYS A 74 -0.59 -1.82 10.80
CA LYS A 74 0.33 -2.10 11.91
C LYS A 74 -0.27 -1.77 13.26
N GLU A 75 -0.88 -0.59 13.41
CA GLU A 75 -1.56 -0.19 14.64
C GLU A 75 -2.69 -1.14 15.00
N GLU A 76 -3.45 -1.60 14.00
CA GLU A 76 -4.52 -2.57 14.18
C GLU A 76 -3.99 -3.95 14.59
N LEU A 77 -2.89 -4.40 13.98
CA LEU A 77 -2.22 -5.65 14.36
C LEU A 77 -1.64 -5.59 15.77
N GLU A 78 -0.99 -4.50 16.17
CA GLU A 78 -0.47 -4.31 17.52
C GLU A 78 -1.60 -4.34 18.55
N ARG A 79 -2.70 -3.67 18.24
CA ARG A 79 -3.91 -3.68 19.05
C ARG A 79 -4.50 -5.09 19.16
N ILE A 80 -4.65 -5.82 18.04
CA ILE A 80 -5.18 -7.19 18.05
C ILE A 80 -4.24 -8.12 18.82
N ALA A 81 -2.92 -7.95 18.68
CA ALA A 81 -1.92 -8.74 19.40
C ALA A 81 -2.02 -8.53 20.93
N ALA A 82 -2.41 -7.34 21.37
CA ALA A 82 -2.67 -7.05 22.78
C ALA A 82 -4.02 -7.62 23.28
N GLN A 83 -4.93 -8.01 22.38
CA GLN A 83 -6.24 -8.55 22.75
C GLN A 83 -6.20 -10.06 23.00
N PRO A 84 -7.09 -10.58 23.88
CA PRO A 84 -7.20 -12.02 24.09
C PRO A 84 -7.73 -12.72 22.84
N PHE A 85 -7.29 -13.96 22.60
CA PHE A 85 -7.69 -14.77 21.44
C PHE A 85 -9.21 -14.97 21.36
N ALA A 86 -9.86 -15.27 22.49
CA ALA A 86 -11.31 -15.40 22.59
C ALA A 86 -11.90 -14.13 23.22
N ARG A 87 -12.81 -13.47 22.49
CA ARG A 87 -13.54 -12.29 22.97
C ARG A 87 -14.93 -12.73 23.44
N PHE A 88 -15.17 -12.70 24.74
CA PHE A 88 -16.48 -13.06 25.32
C PHE A 88 -17.43 -11.87 25.42
N GLN A 89 -16.89 -10.64 25.47
CA GLN A 89 -17.66 -9.41 25.53
C GLN A 89 -17.20 -8.43 24.44
N PRO A 90 -18.07 -7.51 23.98
CA PRO A 90 -17.69 -6.52 22.98
C PRO A 90 -16.65 -5.54 23.51
N ASP A 91 -15.56 -5.34 22.76
CA ASP A 91 -14.51 -4.38 23.11
C ASP A 91 -15.01 -2.93 23.01
N GLU A 92 -14.36 -1.99 23.71
CA GLU A 92 -14.70 -0.56 23.67
C GLU A 92 -14.76 0.01 22.24
N LYS A 93 -13.80 -0.34 21.38
CA LYS A 93 -13.78 0.11 19.98
C LYS A 93 -14.94 -0.45 19.17
N TYR A 94 -15.34 -1.70 19.43
CA TYR A 94 -16.50 -2.28 18.76
C TYR A 94 -17.78 -1.55 19.17
N VAL A 95 -17.88 -1.18 20.45
CA VAL A 95 -19.00 -0.35 20.93
C VAL A 95 -18.96 1.05 20.31
N GLN A 96 -17.79 1.65 20.13
CA GLN A 96 -17.64 2.93 19.41
C GLN A 96 -18.06 2.81 17.94
N GLU A 97 -17.56 1.80 17.22
CA GLU A 97 -17.93 1.55 15.82
C GLU A 97 -19.45 1.32 15.67
N LEU A 98 -20.10 0.65 16.63
CA LEU A 98 -21.56 0.50 16.64
C LEU A 98 -22.29 1.82 16.85
N LYS A 99 -21.78 2.71 17.71
CA LYS A 99 -22.36 4.05 17.92
C LYS A 99 -22.19 4.95 16.71
N GLU A 100 -21.10 4.79 15.96
CA GLU A 100 -20.80 5.56 14.75
C GLU A 100 -21.61 5.10 13.53
N LYS A 101 -22.14 3.87 13.53
CA LYS A 101 -23.00 3.39 12.45
C LYS A 101 -24.28 4.21 12.41
N GLN A 102 -24.45 4.95 11.32
CA GLN A 102 -25.65 5.73 11.07
C GLN A 102 -26.69 4.89 10.33
N ASP A 103 -27.88 4.79 10.91
CA ASP A 103 -29.04 4.13 10.30
C ASP A 103 -29.86 5.14 9.49
N TRP A 104 -30.10 4.84 8.22
CA TRP A 104 -30.84 5.73 7.32
C TRP A 104 -32.30 5.94 7.76
N ALA A 105 -32.88 4.95 8.48
CA ALA A 105 -34.26 4.94 8.95
C ALA A 105 -34.43 5.46 10.40
N ASP A 106 -33.37 5.93 11.05
CA ASP A 106 -33.45 6.49 12.40
C ASP A 106 -34.12 7.89 12.38
N PRO A 107 -35.23 8.11 13.11
CA PRO A 107 -35.84 9.43 13.24
C PRO A 107 -34.89 10.47 13.87
N MET A 108 -33.96 10.07 14.73
CA MET A 108 -33.00 10.97 15.39
C MET A 108 -31.89 11.46 14.47
N ARG A 109 -31.66 10.82 13.31
CA ARG A 109 -30.59 11.17 12.36
C ARG A 109 -30.64 12.62 11.90
N LYS A 110 -31.84 13.17 11.72
CA LYS A 110 -32.02 14.57 11.29
C LYS A 110 -31.36 15.56 12.27
N PHE A 111 -31.47 15.28 13.56
CA PHE A 111 -30.90 16.15 14.60
C PHE A 111 -29.38 16.00 14.65
N GLN A 112 -28.86 14.78 14.50
CA GLN A 112 -27.42 14.51 14.46
C GLN A 112 -26.74 15.21 13.25
N GLU A 113 -27.35 15.16 12.06
CA GLU A 113 -26.82 15.84 10.86
C GLU A 113 -26.72 17.37 11.04
N ASP A 114 -27.67 17.96 11.76
CA ASP A 114 -27.68 19.40 12.02
C ASP A 114 -26.62 19.79 13.06
N GLU A 115 -26.39 18.97 14.08
CA GLU A 115 -25.28 19.12 15.02
C GLU A 115 -23.92 19.01 14.30
N GLU A 116 -23.74 18.03 13.41
CA GLU A 116 -22.51 17.88 12.62
C GLU A 116 -22.23 19.10 11.72
N LYS A 117 -23.25 19.65 11.04
CA LYS A 117 -23.11 20.86 10.20
C LYS A 117 -22.77 22.10 11.04
N VAL A 118 -23.37 22.23 12.22
CA VAL A 118 -23.09 23.35 13.14
C VAL A 118 -21.67 23.24 13.68
N ALA A 119 -21.21 22.03 14.05
CA ALA A 119 -19.84 21.79 14.46
C ALA A 119 -18.84 22.19 13.36
N ASP A 120 -19.07 21.75 12.11
CA ASP A 120 -18.24 22.14 10.96
C ASP A 120 -18.19 23.67 10.74
N GLY A 121 -19.33 24.35 10.92
CA GLY A 121 -19.44 25.81 10.76
C GLY A 121 -18.75 26.59 11.88
N ILE A 122 -18.83 26.11 13.12
CA ILE A 122 -18.15 26.70 14.28
C ILE A 122 -16.63 26.53 14.17
N ASP A 123 -16.14 25.38 13.70
CA ASP A 123 -14.72 25.15 13.50
C ASP A 123 -14.15 26.05 12.40
N ALA A 124 -14.92 26.30 11.33
CA ALA A 124 -14.55 27.28 10.30
C ALA A 124 -14.46 28.72 10.84
N MET A 125 -15.34 29.10 11.77
CA MET A 125 -15.38 30.45 12.39
C MET A 125 -14.33 30.64 13.49
N LYS A 126 -13.98 29.60 14.25
CA LYS A 126 -12.88 29.62 15.23
C LYS A 126 -11.50 29.70 14.55
N ALA A 127 -11.35 29.06 13.38
CA ALA A 127 -10.11 29.11 12.60
C ALA A 127 -9.79 30.51 12.04
N SER A 128 -10.81 31.35 11.77
CA SER A 128 -10.59 32.70 11.23
C SER A 128 -10.23 33.74 12.28
N ASN A 129 -10.55 33.50 13.56
CA ASN A 129 -10.43 34.49 14.63
C ASN A 129 -9.19 34.36 15.52
N ASN A 130 -8.42 33.27 15.42
CA ASN A 130 -7.18 33.09 16.19
C ASN A 130 -5.94 33.24 15.29
N PHE A 131 -5.30 34.41 15.35
CA PHE A 131 -4.07 34.78 14.63
C PHE A 131 -2.78 34.26 15.31
N GLY A 132 -2.84 33.18 16.09
CA GLY A 132 -1.76 32.80 17.01
C GLY A 132 -1.33 31.33 16.94
N ASP A 133 -2.23 30.40 17.20
CA ASP A 133 -1.91 28.98 17.33
C ASP A 133 -3.03 28.11 16.74
N ALA A 134 -3.29 28.29 15.44
CA ALA A 134 -4.27 27.48 14.73
C ALA A 134 -3.68 26.09 14.46
N GLN A 135 -4.00 25.09 15.30
CA GLN A 135 -4.10 23.72 14.79
C GLN A 135 -4.95 23.80 13.52
N ALA A 136 -4.37 23.45 12.38
CA ALA A 136 -5.00 23.61 11.08
C ALA A 136 -6.32 22.85 11.10
N VAL A 137 -7.44 23.58 11.24
CA VAL A 137 -8.78 23.02 11.06
C VAL A 137 -8.77 22.32 9.72
N VAL A 138 -8.90 20.99 9.74
CA VAL A 138 -8.79 20.13 8.57
C VAL A 138 -9.96 20.47 7.66
N LYS A 139 -9.78 21.47 6.79
CA LYS A 139 -10.81 21.90 5.84
C LYS A 139 -11.20 20.67 5.03
N LYS A 140 -12.50 20.31 5.05
CA LYS A 140 -13.04 19.21 4.25
C LYS A 140 -12.60 19.40 2.81
N LYS A 141 -11.85 18.44 2.27
CA LYS A 141 -11.34 18.52 0.90
C LYS A 141 -12.56 18.61 -0.05
N PRO A 142 -12.54 19.53 -1.03
CA PRO A 142 -13.63 19.63 -1.98
C PRO A 142 -13.84 18.29 -2.69
N LYS A 143 -15.10 17.92 -2.91
CA LYS A 143 -15.48 16.72 -3.68
C LYS A 143 -15.79 17.12 -5.12
N CYS A 144 -15.70 16.16 -6.03
CA CYS A 144 -16.11 16.39 -7.41
C CYS A 144 -17.62 16.68 -7.46
N PRO A 145 -18.06 17.69 -8.24
CA PRO A 145 -19.49 17.97 -8.41
C PRO A 145 -20.21 16.94 -9.29
N HIS A 146 -19.47 16.18 -10.11
CA HIS A 146 -20.03 15.20 -11.03
C HIS A 146 -20.11 13.82 -10.40
N ALA A 147 -21.12 13.05 -10.81
CA ALA A 147 -21.25 11.66 -10.39
C ALA A 147 -20.02 10.85 -10.84
N PRO A 148 -19.37 10.09 -9.93
CA PRO A 148 -18.19 9.31 -10.26
C PRO A 148 -18.55 8.17 -11.21
N TRP A 149 -17.70 7.90 -12.20
CA TRP A 149 -17.80 6.65 -12.96
C TRP A 149 -17.33 5.48 -12.11
N LEU A 150 -17.99 4.33 -12.23
CA LEU A 150 -17.64 3.12 -11.48
C LEU A 150 -16.26 2.60 -11.89
N ASN A 151 -15.44 2.29 -10.89
CA ASN A 151 -14.10 1.75 -11.05
C ASN A 151 -13.95 0.54 -10.13
N ARG A 152 -13.19 -0.47 -10.56
CA ARG A 152 -12.80 -1.63 -9.73
C ARG A 152 -12.36 -1.28 -8.30
N HIS A 153 -11.71 -0.14 -8.12
CA HIS A 153 -11.14 0.28 -6.84
C HIS A 153 -12.02 1.24 -6.02
N ASN A 154 -13.23 1.57 -6.49
CA ASN A 154 -14.12 2.56 -5.85
C ASN A 154 -13.44 3.90 -5.52
N ILE A 155 -12.41 4.27 -6.28
CA ILE A 155 -11.69 5.54 -6.10
C ILE A 155 -12.53 6.65 -6.71
N LEU A 156 -12.89 7.63 -5.89
CA LEU A 156 -13.59 8.82 -6.33
C LEU A 156 -12.68 9.71 -7.20
N PRO A 157 -13.22 10.37 -8.23
CA PRO A 157 -12.48 11.31 -9.04
C PRO A 157 -12.05 12.52 -8.20
N GLY A 158 -10.95 13.13 -8.60
CA GLY A 158 -10.48 14.37 -8.00
C GLY A 158 -11.51 15.49 -8.16
N TYR A 159 -11.49 16.46 -7.24
CA TYR A 159 -12.44 17.57 -7.20
C TYR A 159 -12.51 18.41 -8.49
N ARG A 160 -11.44 18.42 -9.28
CA ARG A 160 -11.31 19.15 -10.55
C ARG A 160 -11.78 18.37 -11.78
N TRP A 161 -12.29 17.15 -11.60
CA TRP A 161 -12.74 16.35 -12.73
C TRP A 161 -14.02 16.93 -13.34
N ASP A 162 -14.05 17.01 -14.66
CA ASP A 162 -15.08 17.69 -15.45
C ASP A 162 -16.25 16.78 -15.85
N GLY A 163 -16.30 15.55 -15.32
CA GLY A 163 -17.37 14.58 -15.60
C GLY A 163 -17.27 13.88 -16.95
N LYS A 164 -16.32 14.27 -17.82
CA LYS A 164 -16.14 13.63 -19.14
C LYS A 164 -15.29 12.36 -19.02
N ILE A 165 -15.83 11.26 -19.54
CA ILE A 165 -15.15 9.96 -19.58
C ILE A 165 -14.17 9.95 -20.75
N ARG A 166 -12.87 9.82 -20.47
CA ARG A 166 -11.78 9.82 -21.48
C ARG A 166 -11.03 8.48 -21.59
N GLY A 167 -11.67 7.39 -21.22
CA GLY A 167 -11.06 6.05 -21.24
C GLY A 167 -11.42 5.23 -22.47
N ASN A 168 -10.69 4.13 -22.68
CA ASN A 168 -10.95 3.13 -23.72
C ASN A 168 -12.13 2.17 -23.41
N GLY A 169 -12.97 2.49 -22.41
CA GLY A 169 -14.07 1.65 -21.95
C GLY A 169 -13.67 0.32 -21.28
N TYR A 170 -12.41 0.15 -20.82
CA TYR A 170 -11.96 -1.05 -20.13
C TYR A 170 -12.76 -1.35 -18.85
N GLU A 171 -12.93 -0.36 -17.96
CA GLU A 171 -13.65 -0.54 -16.69
C GLU A 171 -15.09 -1.03 -16.90
N ARG A 172 -15.79 -0.51 -17.91
CA ARG A 172 -17.13 -0.97 -18.29
C ARG A 172 -17.13 -2.45 -18.68
N ARG A 173 -16.25 -2.83 -19.61
CA ARG A 173 -16.12 -4.23 -20.06
C ARG A 173 -15.73 -5.17 -18.92
N TRP A 174 -14.89 -4.71 -18.00
CA TRP A 174 -14.48 -5.49 -16.84
C TRP A 174 -15.65 -5.75 -15.87
N LEU A 175 -16.46 -4.72 -15.58
CA LEU A 175 -17.64 -4.84 -14.74
C LEU A 175 -18.69 -5.77 -15.37
N GLU A 176 -18.94 -5.63 -16.67
CA GLU A 176 -19.83 -6.52 -17.43
C GLU A 176 -19.35 -7.99 -17.35
N ALA A 177 -18.04 -8.24 -17.55
CA ALA A 177 -17.47 -9.57 -17.45
C ALA A 177 -17.56 -10.16 -16.04
N GLN A 178 -17.36 -9.35 -14.99
CA GLN A 178 -17.55 -9.80 -13.60
C GLN A 178 -19.01 -10.15 -13.31
N ASN A 179 -19.96 -9.34 -13.76
CA ASN A 179 -21.38 -9.60 -13.60
C ASN A 179 -21.80 -10.86 -14.35
N ALA A 180 -21.35 -11.03 -15.59
CA ALA A 180 -21.62 -12.24 -16.38
C ALA A 180 -21.07 -13.51 -15.68
N ARG A 181 -19.87 -13.43 -15.09
CA ARG A 181 -19.29 -14.55 -14.33
C ARG A 181 -20.12 -14.88 -13.09
N LYS A 182 -20.50 -13.87 -12.30
CA LYS A 182 -21.37 -14.05 -11.12
C LYS A 182 -22.73 -14.63 -11.51
N ASN A 183 -23.30 -14.16 -12.61
CA ASN A 183 -24.58 -14.65 -13.09
C ASN A 183 -24.49 -16.13 -13.46
N ARG A 184 -23.47 -16.56 -14.21
CA ARG A 184 -23.27 -17.98 -14.55
C ARG A 184 -23.15 -18.88 -13.33
N VAL A 185 -22.45 -18.43 -12.28
CA VAL A 185 -22.35 -19.19 -11.02
C VAL A 185 -23.71 -19.31 -10.34
N ASN A 186 -24.47 -18.22 -10.30
CA ASN A 186 -25.81 -18.22 -9.71
C ASN A 186 -26.79 -19.13 -10.50
N GLU A 187 -26.79 -19.03 -11.83
CA GLU A 187 -27.62 -19.88 -12.69
C GLU A 187 -27.26 -21.37 -12.50
N LYS A 188 -25.96 -21.72 -12.45
CA LYS A 188 -25.53 -23.10 -12.15
C LYS A 188 -26.06 -23.58 -10.80
N TRP A 189 -25.97 -22.74 -9.76
CA TRP A 189 -26.49 -23.07 -8.43
C TRP A 189 -28.02 -23.27 -8.45
N LYS A 190 -28.77 -22.43 -9.16
CA LYS A 190 -30.23 -22.62 -9.32
C LYS A 190 -30.57 -23.93 -10.01
N TYR A 191 -29.88 -24.26 -11.11
CA TYR A 191 -30.09 -25.53 -11.81
C TYR A 191 -29.78 -26.75 -10.92
N GLU A 192 -28.68 -26.72 -10.15
CA GLU A 192 -28.34 -27.79 -9.21
C GLU A 192 -29.39 -27.95 -8.10
N MET A 193 -30.01 -26.87 -7.65
CA MET A 193 -31.09 -26.89 -6.66
C MET A 193 -32.43 -27.36 -7.24
N GLU A 194 -32.69 -27.13 -8.53
CA GLU A 194 -33.90 -27.61 -9.22
C GLU A 194 -33.85 -29.11 -9.55
N GLU A 195 -32.64 -29.69 -9.69
CA GLU A 195 -32.46 -31.13 -9.96
C GLU A 195 -32.52 -32.04 -8.69
N GLN A 196 -32.54 -31.46 -7.48
CA GLN A 196 -32.63 -32.20 -6.21
C GLN A 196 -34.08 -32.36 -5.72
#